data_AF-A0A1F4R2N4-F1
#
_entry.id   AF-A0A1F4R2N4-F1
#
_cell.length_a   1.000
_cell.length_b   1.000
_cell.length_c   1.000
_cell.angle_alpha   90.00
_cell.angle_beta   90.00
_cell.angle_gamma   90.00
#
_symmetry.space_group_name_H-M   'P 1'
#
loop_
_entity.id
_entity.type
_entity.pdbx_description
1 polymer ?
#
loop_
_entity_poly.entity_id
_entity_poly.type
_entity_poly.pdbx_seq_one_letter_code
_entity_poly.pdbx_strand_id
1 'polypeptide(L)'
;MPLQPGTRFVYEGTTIEDDGTAVPHRVEINVTDLTKVIAGIRSVVTWDLDYSDDELVEAELAFFAQDNDGNIWRMGEYPEEYDEGEMVDNPAWIHGLEDARAGIMMKATPQPGTPSYSQGWGPAVDWTDRGKVDQMGQKTSVPTGSYENVLVIAETSQSEPDAEQLKYYAPSVGNVRVGWRGAGEKTKETLELVRIEKLDAKALEQARAEAMKLEKSAYKNSKVYAQTQPLERSQFAEGQ
;
A
#
# COMPACT_ATOMS: atom_id res chain seq x y z
N MET A 1 2.43 10.99 -4.96
CA MET A 1 3.00 10.16 -3.86
C MET A 1 4.45 9.86 -4.21
N PRO A 2 5.45 10.42 -3.51
CA PRO A 2 6.84 10.11 -3.79
C PRO A 2 7.25 8.79 -3.11
N LEU A 3 7.34 7.71 -3.88
CA LEU A 3 7.96 6.45 -3.43
C LEU A 3 9.48 6.55 -3.57
N GLN A 4 10.08 7.45 -2.78
CA GLN A 4 11.53 7.63 -2.77
C GLN A 4 12.18 6.51 -1.94
N PRO A 5 13.15 5.74 -2.49
CA PRO A 5 13.87 4.71 -1.74
C PRO A 5 14.48 5.23 -0.44
N GLY A 6 14.37 4.44 0.62
CA GLY A 6 14.81 4.78 1.97
C GLY A 6 13.88 5.72 2.72
N THR A 7 12.66 5.97 2.25
CA THR A 7 11.63 6.64 3.05
C THR A 7 10.82 5.60 3.80
N ARG A 8 10.58 5.83 5.10
CA ARG A 8 9.62 5.08 5.90
C ARG A 8 8.48 5.98 6.34
N PHE A 9 7.26 5.49 6.19
CA PHE A 9 6.05 6.07 6.75
C PHE A 9 5.57 5.17 7.88
N VAL A 10 5.19 5.76 9.02
CA VAL A 10 4.55 5.05 10.12
C VAL A 10 3.24 5.73 10.42
N TYR A 11 2.19 4.91 10.41
CA TYR A 11 0.83 5.32 10.72
C TYR A 11 0.38 4.61 11.98
N GLU A 12 -0.36 5.32 12.83
CA GLU A 12 -0.99 4.74 14.01
C GLU A 12 -2.43 5.22 14.12
N GLY A 13 -3.28 4.39 14.71
CA GLY A 13 -4.67 4.69 14.97
C GLY A 13 -5.39 3.46 15.51
N THR A 14 -6.60 3.18 15.02
CA THR A 14 -7.43 2.10 15.54
C THR A 14 -8.33 1.48 14.49
N THR A 15 -8.61 0.19 14.67
CA THR A 15 -9.74 -0.54 14.09
C THR A 15 -10.78 -0.85 15.18
N ILE A 16 -11.96 -1.29 14.76
CA ILE A 16 -13.08 -1.70 15.62
C ILE A 16 -13.38 -3.17 15.34
N GLU A 17 -13.36 -3.97 16.40
CA GLU A 17 -13.71 -5.39 16.39
C GLU A 17 -15.23 -5.61 16.32
N ASP A 18 -15.65 -6.85 16.04
CA ASP A 18 -17.06 -7.24 15.97
C ASP A 18 -17.86 -6.96 17.26
N ASP A 19 -17.19 -6.97 18.42
CA ASP A 19 -17.79 -6.65 19.72
C ASP A 19 -17.83 -5.14 20.03
N GLY A 20 -17.32 -4.31 19.12
CA GLY A 20 -17.24 -2.86 19.24
C GLY A 20 -16.00 -2.34 19.97
N THR A 21 -15.07 -3.22 20.37
CA THR A 21 -13.80 -2.84 20.99
C THR A 21 -12.90 -2.13 19.98
N ALA A 22 -12.31 -1.01 20.40
CA ALA A 22 -11.28 -0.35 19.60
C ALA A 22 -9.92 -0.99 19.89
N VAL A 23 -9.22 -1.41 18.84
CA VAL A 23 -7.91 -2.06 18.91
C VAL A 23 -6.86 -1.15 18.29
N PRO A 24 -5.69 -0.95 18.93
CA PRO A 24 -4.60 -0.18 18.35
C PRO A 24 -4.14 -0.81 17.04
N HIS A 25 -3.95 0.04 16.02
CA HIS A 25 -3.52 -0.38 14.69
C HIS A 25 -2.32 0.46 14.24
N ARG A 26 -1.29 -0.18 13.70
CA ARG A 26 -0.07 0.47 13.22
C ARG A 26 0.34 -0.10 11.87
N VAL A 27 0.61 0.78 10.91
CA VAL A 27 1.11 0.38 9.59
C VAL A 27 2.47 1.05 9.34
N GLU A 28 3.46 0.26 8.91
CA GLU A 28 4.75 0.76 8.45
C GLU A 28 4.94 0.49 6.95
N ILE A 29 5.15 1.54 6.16
CA ILE A 29 5.45 1.43 4.73
C ILE A 29 6.93 1.74 4.54
N ASN A 30 7.72 0.74 4.11
CA ASN A 30 9.14 0.89 3.87
C ASN A 30 9.42 0.94 2.36
N VAL A 31 9.72 2.12 1.82
CA VAL A 31 10.12 2.22 0.41
C VAL A 31 11.55 1.70 0.26
N THR A 32 11.70 0.52 -0.31
CA THR A 32 13.01 -0.13 -0.44
C THR A 32 13.82 0.46 -1.60
N ASP A 33 15.08 0.07 -1.72
CA ASP A 33 15.88 0.26 -2.94
C ASP A 33 15.85 -0.98 -3.85
N LEU A 34 14.81 -1.80 -3.75
CA LEU A 34 14.56 -2.95 -4.61
C LEU A 34 13.56 -2.61 -5.71
N THR A 35 13.66 -3.35 -6.80
CA THR A 35 12.74 -3.30 -7.93
C THR A 35 12.39 -4.69 -8.40
N LYS A 36 11.23 -4.83 -9.04
CA LYS A 36 10.77 -6.04 -9.71
C LYS A 36 10.33 -5.71 -11.12
N VAL A 37 10.66 -6.57 -12.09
CA VAL A 37 10.14 -6.44 -13.45
C VAL A 37 8.85 -7.25 -13.57
N ILE A 38 7.72 -6.57 -13.75
CA ILE A 38 6.40 -7.17 -13.91
C ILE A 38 5.89 -6.83 -15.30
N ALA A 39 5.62 -7.85 -16.13
CA ALA A 39 5.20 -7.68 -17.52
C ALA A 39 6.10 -6.71 -18.34
N GLY A 40 7.41 -6.71 -18.07
CA GLY A 40 8.39 -5.83 -18.73
C GLY A 40 8.50 -4.42 -18.13
N ILE A 41 7.75 -4.10 -17.08
CA ILE A 41 7.75 -2.80 -16.40
C ILE A 41 8.54 -2.91 -15.09
N ARG A 42 9.59 -2.10 -14.96
CA ARG A 42 10.34 -1.99 -13.71
C ARG A 42 9.50 -1.25 -12.67
N SER A 43 9.24 -1.92 -11.55
CA SER A 43 8.38 -1.44 -10.47
C SER A 43 9.19 -1.32 -9.18
N VAL A 44 9.00 -0.22 -8.44
CA VAL A 44 9.52 -0.03 -7.08
C VAL A 44 8.80 -0.97 -6.13
N VAL A 45 9.52 -1.48 -5.14
CA VAL A 45 8.98 -2.39 -4.13
C VAL A 45 8.90 -1.68 -2.79
N THR A 46 7.71 -1.67 -2.19
CA THR A 46 7.56 -1.35 -0.77
C THR A 46 7.53 -2.65 0.04
N TRP A 47 8.01 -2.58 1.26
CA TRP A 47 7.88 -3.64 2.25
C TRP A 47 7.02 -3.10 3.39
N ASP A 48 5.78 -3.57 3.42
CA ASP A 48 4.73 -3.00 4.23
C ASP A 48 4.42 -3.96 5.38
N LEU A 49 4.22 -3.42 6.57
CA LEU A 49 3.98 -4.18 7.79
C LEU A 49 2.74 -3.64 8.48
N ASP A 50 1.79 -4.52 8.72
CA ASP A 50 0.55 -4.22 9.43
C ASP A 50 0.58 -4.88 10.82
N TYR A 51 0.30 -4.08 11.85
CA TYR A 51 0.22 -4.51 13.23
C TYR A 51 -1.13 -4.20 13.86
N SER A 52 -1.75 -5.20 14.48
CA SER A 52 -2.93 -5.06 15.33
C SER A 52 -2.58 -5.45 16.77
N ASP A 53 -2.90 -4.61 17.75
CA ASP A 53 -2.53 -4.79 19.16
C ASP A 53 -1.03 -5.13 19.38
N ASP A 54 -0.16 -4.44 18.63
CA ASP A 54 1.29 -4.66 18.59
C ASP A 54 1.75 -6.04 18.05
N GLU A 55 0.84 -6.90 17.59
CA GLU A 55 1.12 -8.14 16.88
C GLU A 55 1.19 -7.91 15.37
N LEU A 56 2.16 -8.52 14.69
CA LEU A 56 2.28 -8.46 13.23
C LEU A 56 1.18 -9.33 12.61
N VAL A 57 0.24 -8.72 11.90
CA VAL A 57 -0.86 -9.42 11.24
C VAL A 57 -0.67 -9.54 9.73
N GLU A 58 0.16 -8.68 9.12
CA GLU A 58 0.52 -8.81 7.71
C GLU A 58 1.93 -8.30 7.42
N ALA A 59 2.65 -8.98 6.53
CA ALA A 59 3.84 -8.47 5.87
C ALA A 59 3.69 -8.56 4.34
N GLU A 60 3.81 -7.44 3.64
CA GLU A 60 3.51 -7.34 2.22
C GLU A 60 4.70 -6.83 1.40
N LEU A 61 4.87 -7.40 0.19
CA LEU A 61 5.62 -6.77 -0.90
C LEU A 61 4.62 -6.17 -1.90
N ALA A 62 4.53 -4.85 -1.98
CA ALA A 62 3.70 -4.18 -2.97
C ALA A 62 4.55 -3.56 -4.10
N PHE A 63 4.02 -3.62 -5.32
CA PHE A 63 4.74 -3.23 -6.53
C PHE A 63 4.11 -2.01 -7.20
N PHE A 64 4.90 -0.95 -7.39
CA PHE A 64 4.42 0.29 -7.98
C PHE A 64 5.25 0.73 -9.17
N ALA A 65 4.59 1.25 -10.21
CA ALA A 65 5.25 1.87 -11.35
C ALA A 65 4.68 3.28 -11.58
N GLN A 66 5.46 4.16 -12.20
CA GLN A 66 4.98 5.46 -12.67
C GLN A 66 5.08 5.53 -14.18
N ASP A 67 3.99 5.90 -14.85
CA ASP A 67 3.99 6.13 -16.30
C ASP A 67 4.52 7.53 -16.66
N ASN A 68 4.73 7.76 -17.96
CA ASN A 68 5.26 9.02 -18.47
C ASN A 68 4.29 10.21 -18.29
N ASP A 69 3.01 9.95 -18.06
CA ASP A 69 2.00 10.97 -17.78
C ASP A 69 1.94 11.29 -16.28
N GLY A 70 2.68 10.54 -15.46
CA GLY A 70 2.82 10.73 -14.02
C GLY A 70 1.83 9.93 -13.17
N ASN A 71 1.00 9.05 -13.75
CA ASN A 71 0.11 8.19 -12.98
C ASN A 71 0.92 7.13 -12.25
N ILE A 72 0.53 6.85 -11.01
CA ILE A 72 1.09 5.77 -10.21
C ILE A 72 0.20 4.55 -10.39
N TRP A 73 0.81 3.44 -10.78
CA TRP A 73 0.19 2.15 -11.01
C TRP A 73 0.51 1.20 -9.87
N ARG A 74 -0.47 0.42 -9.39
CA ARG A 74 -0.27 -0.76 -8.54
C ARG A 74 -0.20 -1.97 -9.46
N MET A 75 0.96 -2.60 -9.48
CA MET A 75 1.30 -3.70 -10.40
C MET A 75 1.00 -5.08 -9.81
N GLY A 76 0.69 -5.14 -8.51
CA GLY A 76 0.39 -6.34 -7.75
C GLY A 76 0.95 -6.26 -6.33
N GLU A 77 0.72 -7.33 -5.57
CA GLU A 77 1.34 -7.57 -4.27
C GLU A 77 1.56 -9.05 -3.96
N TYR A 78 2.34 -9.26 -2.90
CA TYR A 78 2.45 -10.51 -2.18
C TYR A 78 2.36 -10.21 -0.68
N PRO A 79 1.18 -10.42 -0.06
CA PRO A 79 1.03 -10.38 1.39
C PRO A 79 1.30 -11.78 1.98
N GLU A 80 1.77 -11.80 3.22
CA GLU A 80 1.64 -12.93 4.14
C GLU A 80 0.84 -12.45 5.34
N GLU A 81 -0.32 -13.05 5.55
CA GLU A 81 -1.21 -12.78 6.67
C GLU A 81 -0.90 -13.75 7.82
N TYR A 82 -0.91 -13.24 9.05
CA TYR A 82 -0.52 -13.98 10.24
C TYR A 82 -1.63 -13.96 11.31
N ASP A 83 -1.78 -15.10 12.00
CA ASP A 83 -2.59 -15.25 13.21
C ASP A 83 -1.74 -16.00 14.26
N GLU A 84 -1.64 -15.47 15.47
CA GLU A 84 -0.79 -15.98 16.55
C GLU A 84 0.67 -16.27 16.10
N GLY A 85 1.19 -15.45 15.17
CA GLY A 85 2.52 -15.59 14.58
C GLY A 85 2.71 -16.71 13.54
N GLU A 86 1.64 -17.43 13.17
CA GLU A 86 1.64 -18.41 12.09
C GLU A 86 1.04 -17.82 10.80
N MET A 87 1.67 -18.08 9.65
CA MET A 87 1.13 -17.60 8.37
C MET A 87 -0.15 -18.37 8.01
N VAL A 88 -1.27 -17.67 7.91
CA VAL A 88 -2.61 -18.24 7.66
C VAL A 88 -3.06 -18.07 6.21
N ASP A 89 -2.65 -17.01 5.53
CA ASP A 89 -2.94 -16.79 4.11
C ASP A 89 -1.82 -16.01 3.41
N ASN A 90 -1.82 -16.01 2.07
CA ASN A 90 -0.91 -15.24 1.24
C ASN A 90 -1.50 -14.89 -0.16
N PRO A 91 -2.61 -14.12 -0.21
CA PRO A 91 -3.39 -13.87 -1.43
C PRO A 91 -2.69 -12.97 -2.47
N ALA A 92 -1.67 -13.52 -3.12
CA ALA A 92 -0.88 -12.80 -4.12
C ALA A 92 -1.64 -12.58 -5.43
N TRP A 93 -1.61 -11.35 -5.94
CA TRP A 93 -1.98 -11.05 -7.33
C TRP A 93 -0.90 -10.20 -8.00
N ILE A 94 -0.57 -10.54 -9.24
CA ILE A 94 0.50 -9.86 -10.00
C ILE A 94 0.06 -9.67 -11.44
N HIS A 95 0.16 -8.44 -11.95
CA HIS A 95 -0.27 -8.11 -13.29
C HIS A 95 0.28 -9.07 -14.36
N GLY A 96 -0.63 -9.61 -15.18
CA GLY A 96 -0.30 -10.51 -16.28
C GLY A 96 -0.31 -12.00 -15.89
N LEU A 97 -0.58 -12.33 -14.63
CA LEU A 97 -0.75 -13.69 -14.14
C LEU A 97 -2.18 -13.88 -13.63
N GLU A 98 -2.77 -15.07 -13.85
CA GLU A 98 -4.12 -15.43 -13.38
C GLU A 98 -5.20 -14.37 -13.66
N ASP A 99 -5.18 -13.83 -14.89
CA ASP A 99 -6.06 -12.74 -15.35
C ASP A 99 -5.97 -11.42 -14.58
N ALA A 100 -4.96 -11.27 -13.71
CA ALA A 100 -4.76 -10.07 -12.92
C ALA A 100 -4.28 -8.87 -13.76
N ARG A 101 -4.80 -7.67 -13.44
CA ARG A 101 -4.54 -6.43 -14.17
C ARG A 101 -4.09 -5.33 -13.21
N ALA A 102 -2.99 -4.67 -13.55
CA ALA A 102 -2.54 -3.49 -12.85
C ALA A 102 -3.63 -2.40 -12.91
N GLY A 103 -3.77 -1.68 -11.81
CA GLY A 103 -4.67 -0.53 -11.70
C GLY A 103 -3.91 0.75 -11.42
N ILE A 104 -4.62 1.87 -11.45
CA ILE A 104 -4.06 3.18 -11.12
C ILE A 104 -4.22 3.36 -9.61
N MET A 105 -3.12 3.40 -8.85
CA MET A 105 -3.15 3.77 -7.43
C MET A 105 -3.50 5.25 -7.27
N MET A 106 -2.86 6.12 -8.07
CA MET A 106 -3.07 7.56 -8.03
C MET A 106 -2.91 8.17 -9.42
N LYS A 107 -3.94 8.91 -9.87
CA LYS A 107 -3.86 9.68 -11.12
C LYS A 107 -2.87 10.84 -10.98
N ALA A 108 -2.18 11.19 -12.06
CA ALA A 108 -1.30 12.35 -12.12
C ALA A 108 -2.05 13.68 -11.89
N THR A 109 -3.28 13.76 -12.39
CA THR A 109 -4.16 14.94 -12.28
C THR A 109 -5.53 14.50 -11.76
N PRO A 110 -5.65 14.20 -10.45
CA PRO A 110 -6.91 13.78 -9.86
C PRO A 110 -7.92 14.94 -9.84
N GLN A 111 -9.18 14.67 -10.19
CA GLN A 111 -10.25 15.66 -10.22
C GLN A 111 -11.58 15.07 -9.71
N PRO A 112 -12.30 15.78 -8.83
CA PRO A 112 -13.67 15.44 -8.44
C PRO A 112 -14.60 15.42 -9.66
N GLY A 113 -15.71 14.69 -9.55
CA GLY A 113 -16.69 14.57 -10.64
C GLY A 113 -16.27 13.64 -11.79
N THR A 114 -15.08 13.04 -11.72
CA THR A 114 -14.66 11.97 -12.65
C THR A 114 -15.12 10.59 -12.15
N PRO A 115 -15.31 9.60 -13.06
CA PRO A 115 -15.63 8.24 -12.67
C PRO A 115 -14.55 7.62 -11.76
N SER A 116 -14.94 6.62 -10.96
CA SER A 116 -13.99 5.77 -10.24
C SER A 116 -13.09 5.01 -11.22
N TYR A 117 -11.92 4.59 -10.75
CA TYR A 117 -10.93 3.84 -11.52
C TYR A 117 -10.50 2.61 -10.72
N SER A 118 -10.11 1.54 -11.41
CA SER A 118 -9.57 0.35 -10.75
C SER A 118 -8.18 0.67 -10.20
N GLN A 119 -7.95 0.30 -8.94
CA GLN A 119 -6.65 0.31 -8.26
C GLN A 119 -5.93 -1.03 -8.40
N GLY A 120 -6.67 -2.08 -8.76
CA GLY A 120 -6.15 -3.37 -9.22
C GLY A 120 -7.30 -4.27 -9.65
N TRP A 121 -6.96 -5.43 -10.19
CA TRP A 121 -7.91 -6.51 -10.45
C TRP A 121 -7.15 -7.83 -10.30
N GLY A 122 -7.51 -8.62 -9.31
CA GLY A 122 -6.92 -9.92 -9.00
C GLY A 122 -8.03 -10.93 -8.73
N PRO A 123 -8.68 -11.49 -9.77
CA PRO A 123 -9.90 -12.27 -9.62
C PRO A 123 -9.68 -13.62 -8.94
N ALA A 124 -8.45 -14.14 -8.94
CA ALA A 124 -8.11 -15.37 -8.25
C ALA A 124 -8.09 -15.21 -6.71
N VAL A 125 -8.04 -13.96 -6.23
CA VAL A 125 -7.98 -13.59 -4.81
C VAL A 125 -9.04 -12.53 -4.45
N ASP A 126 -10.10 -12.42 -5.27
CA ASP A 126 -11.20 -11.47 -5.09
C ASP A 126 -10.79 -9.97 -4.96
N TRP A 127 -9.61 -9.60 -5.45
CA TRP A 127 -9.11 -8.23 -5.42
C TRP A 127 -9.80 -7.36 -6.48
N THR A 128 -10.58 -6.38 -6.03
CA THR A 128 -11.46 -5.57 -6.92
C THR A 128 -11.45 -4.06 -6.64
N ASP A 129 -10.44 -3.60 -5.90
CA ASP A 129 -10.38 -2.23 -5.38
C ASP A 129 -10.49 -1.13 -6.45
N ARG A 130 -11.22 -0.09 -6.08
CA ARG A 130 -11.47 1.09 -6.89
C ARG A 130 -11.30 2.36 -6.07
N GLY A 131 -10.57 3.30 -6.66
CA GLY A 131 -10.44 4.65 -6.14
C GLY A 131 -11.39 5.62 -6.84
N LYS A 132 -11.89 6.61 -6.10
CA LYS A 132 -12.61 7.77 -6.63
C LYS A 132 -12.15 9.02 -5.93
N VAL A 133 -11.89 10.08 -6.70
CA VAL A 133 -11.58 11.38 -6.12
C VAL A 133 -12.83 11.93 -5.44
N ASP A 134 -12.78 11.98 -4.11
CA ASP A 134 -13.88 12.42 -3.27
C ASP A 134 -13.88 13.94 -3.12
N GLN A 135 -12.75 14.47 -2.63
CA GLN A 135 -12.58 15.89 -2.32
C GLN A 135 -11.18 16.37 -2.69
N MET A 136 -11.05 17.67 -2.92
CA MET A 136 -9.77 18.35 -3.10
C MET A 136 -9.73 19.61 -2.25
N GLY A 137 -8.54 20.17 -2.04
CA GLY A 137 -8.36 21.44 -1.32
C GLY A 137 -8.62 21.33 0.18
N GLN A 138 -8.63 20.13 0.73
CA GLN A 138 -8.91 19.91 2.15
C GLN A 138 -7.72 20.33 3.02
N LYS A 139 -7.98 20.46 4.32
CA LYS A 139 -6.96 20.65 5.35
C LYS A 139 -7.06 19.52 6.37
N THR A 140 -5.91 19.07 6.87
CA THR A 140 -5.85 18.05 7.91
C THR A 140 -4.66 18.29 8.83
N SER A 141 -4.81 17.98 10.12
CA SER A 141 -3.74 18.02 11.11
C SER A 141 -3.57 16.63 11.70
N VAL A 142 -2.34 16.12 11.65
CA VAL A 142 -1.90 14.83 12.20
C VAL A 142 -0.57 15.06 12.97
N PRO A 143 -0.01 14.08 13.67
CA PRO A 143 1.17 14.33 14.52
C PRO A 143 2.40 14.85 13.76
N THR A 144 2.55 14.49 12.48
CA THR A 144 3.63 15.02 11.61
C THR A 144 3.44 16.46 11.14
N GLY A 145 2.25 17.05 11.33
CA GLY A 145 1.99 18.45 11.03
C GLY A 145 0.58 18.75 10.54
N SER A 146 0.38 19.99 10.10
CA SER A 146 -0.84 20.44 9.44
C SER A 146 -0.61 20.61 7.94
N TYR A 147 -1.44 19.97 7.14
CA TYR A 147 -1.35 19.94 5.68
C TYR A 147 -2.54 20.68 5.06
N GLU A 148 -2.25 21.40 3.98
CA GLU A 148 -3.23 22.07 3.14
C GLU A 148 -3.21 21.48 1.72
N ASN A 149 -4.23 21.81 0.92
CA ASN A 149 -4.41 21.30 -0.44
C ASN A 149 -4.45 19.77 -0.49
N VAL A 150 -5.07 19.16 0.51
CA VAL A 150 -5.18 17.71 0.67
C VAL A 150 -6.22 17.17 -0.31
N LEU A 151 -5.84 16.12 -1.03
CA LEU A 151 -6.69 15.29 -1.87
C LEU A 151 -7.29 14.18 -1.01
N VAL A 152 -8.59 13.91 -1.13
CA VAL A 152 -9.22 12.75 -0.52
C VAL A 152 -9.66 11.80 -1.63
N ILE A 153 -9.20 10.56 -1.55
CA ILE A 153 -9.64 9.46 -2.41
C ILE A 153 -10.48 8.53 -1.54
N ALA A 154 -11.70 8.25 -1.99
CA ALA A 154 -12.53 7.19 -1.44
C ALA A 154 -12.24 5.89 -2.18
N GLU A 155 -11.96 4.84 -1.43
CA GLU A 155 -11.59 3.51 -1.91
C GLU A 155 -12.67 2.51 -1.48
N THR A 156 -13.09 1.64 -2.39
CA THR A 156 -14.14 0.64 -2.19
C THR A 156 -13.87 -0.58 -3.06
N SER A 157 -14.52 -1.71 -2.78
CA SER A 157 -14.39 -2.97 -3.52
C SER A 157 -15.74 -3.45 -4.05
N GLN A 158 -15.73 -4.44 -4.93
CA GLN A 158 -16.98 -5.05 -5.42
C GLN A 158 -17.69 -5.86 -4.33
N SER A 159 -16.95 -6.45 -3.40
CA SER A 159 -17.48 -7.23 -2.28
C SER A 159 -18.08 -6.35 -1.18
N GLU A 160 -17.61 -5.11 -1.04
CA GLU A 160 -18.01 -4.20 0.04
C GLU A 160 -18.50 -2.83 -0.50
N PRO A 161 -19.57 -2.80 -1.32
CA PRO A 161 -20.01 -1.59 -2.02
C PRO A 161 -20.57 -0.49 -1.09
N ASP A 162 -20.89 -0.83 0.16
CA ASP A 162 -21.41 0.09 1.18
C ASP A 162 -20.34 0.46 2.24
N ALA A 163 -19.07 0.13 1.99
CA ALA A 163 -17.90 0.50 2.79
C ALA A 163 -16.93 1.30 1.93
N GLU A 164 -16.40 2.40 2.48
CA GLU A 164 -15.34 3.16 1.85
C GLU A 164 -14.25 3.53 2.86
N GLN A 165 -12.99 3.25 2.52
CA GLN A 165 -11.84 3.88 3.16
C GLN A 165 -11.56 5.23 2.51
N LEU A 166 -11.19 6.22 3.31
CA LEU A 166 -10.86 7.59 2.90
C LEU A 166 -9.38 7.84 3.10
N LYS A 167 -8.61 7.88 2.01
CA LYS A 167 -7.17 8.16 2.05
C LYS A 167 -6.91 9.64 1.75
N TYR A 168 -6.23 10.32 2.66
CA TYR A 168 -5.95 11.76 2.61
C TYR A 168 -4.52 11.98 2.16
N TYR A 169 -4.32 12.53 0.96
CA TYR A 169 -3.00 12.74 0.36
C TYR A 169 -2.59 14.20 0.42
N ALA A 170 -1.49 14.49 1.12
CA ALA A 170 -0.85 15.80 1.15
C ALA A 170 0.22 15.94 0.05
N PRO A 171 0.34 17.13 -0.60
CA PRO A 171 1.37 17.37 -1.59
C PRO A 171 2.79 17.09 -1.07
N SER A 172 3.62 16.44 -1.89
CA SER A 172 5.01 16.07 -1.60
C SER A 172 5.24 15.13 -0.41
N VAL A 173 4.20 14.72 0.31
CA VAL A 173 4.28 13.78 1.42
C VAL A 173 3.69 12.43 1.01
N GLY A 174 2.47 12.41 0.46
CA GLY A 174 1.73 11.17 0.22
C GLY A 174 0.55 11.05 1.16
N ASN A 175 0.16 9.82 1.50
CA ASN A 175 -0.95 9.60 2.43
C ASN A 175 -0.56 10.12 3.82
N VAL A 176 -1.45 10.86 4.46
CA VAL A 176 -1.23 11.42 5.80
C VAL A 176 -2.31 10.99 6.79
N ARG A 177 -3.44 10.48 6.31
CA ARG A 177 -4.54 10.00 7.15
C ARG A 177 -5.38 8.97 6.40
N VAL A 178 -5.83 7.95 7.12
CA VAL A 178 -6.94 7.09 6.72
C VAL A 178 -8.13 7.38 7.63
N GLY A 179 -9.30 7.46 7.04
CA GLY A 179 -10.57 7.35 7.75
C GLY A 179 -11.52 6.46 6.97
N TRP A 180 -12.79 6.52 7.32
CA TRP A 180 -13.79 5.63 6.75
C TRP A 180 -15.16 6.28 6.63
N ARG A 181 -16.03 5.71 5.81
CA ARG A 181 -17.48 5.96 5.84
C ARG A 181 -18.26 4.78 5.28
N GLY A 182 -19.57 4.78 5.53
CA GLY A 182 -20.48 3.77 5.00
C GLY A 182 -20.98 2.82 6.08
N ALA A 183 -22.15 2.23 5.85
CA ALA A 183 -22.79 1.33 6.82
C ALA A 183 -22.20 -0.08 6.79
N GLY A 184 -21.53 -0.44 5.68
CA GLY A 184 -20.85 -1.73 5.51
C GLY A 184 -19.43 -1.76 6.07
N GLU A 185 -18.88 -0.61 6.49
CA GLU A 185 -17.54 -0.54 7.05
C GLU A 185 -17.49 -1.17 8.44
N LYS A 186 -16.81 -2.32 8.53
CA LYS A 186 -16.72 -3.12 9.76
C LYS A 186 -15.60 -2.64 10.66
N THR A 187 -14.39 -2.51 10.10
CA THR A 187 -13.18 -2.20 10.89
C THR A 187 -13.14 -0.74 11.28
N LYS A 188 -13.81 0.15 10.52
CA LYS A 188 -13.89 1.58 10.83
C LYS A 188 -12.49 2.18 11.05
N GLU A 189 -11.54 1.70 10.25
CA GLU A 189 -10.13 2.03 10.37
C GLU A 189 -9.91 3.53 10.36
N THR A 190 -9.13 3.98 11.34
CA THR A 190 -8.54 5.31 11.34
C THR A 190 -7.05 5.18 11.54
N LEU A 191 -6.27 5.91 10.74
CA LEU A 191 -4.82 5.96 10.83
C LEU A 191 -4.37 7.39 10.59
N GLU A 192 -3.35 7.83 11.31
CA GLU A 192 -2.69 9.12 11.10
C GLU A 192 -1.20 8.92 10.89
N LEU A 193 -0.60 9.68 9.98
CA LEU A 193 0.85 9.65 9.79
C LEU A 193 1.53 10.26 11.02
N VAL A 194 2.10 9.39 11.85
CA VAL A 194 2.76 9.76 13.10
C VAL A 194 4.25 10.00 12.92
N ARG A 195 4.86 9.38 11.90
CA ARG A 195 6.27 9.57 11.57
C ARG A 195 6.55 9.38 10.08
N ILE A 196 7.38 10.25 9.53
CA ILE A 196 8.03 10.07 8.23
C ILE A 196 9.54 10.25 8.43
N GLU A 197 10.34 9.26 8.06
CA GLU A 197 11.78 9.28 8.27
C GLU A 197 12.57 8.83 7.05
N LYS A 198 13.77 9.38 6.90
CA LYS A 198 14.76 8.90 5.95
C LYS A 198 15.62 7.85 6.65
N LEU A 199 15.55 6.61 6.17
CA LEU A 199 16.39 5.52 6.64
C LEU A 199 17.85 5.81 6.32
N ASP A 200 18.72 5.61 7.31
CA ASP A 200 20.15 5.59 7.08
C ASP A 200 20.55 4.32 6.28
N ALA A 201 21.83 4.25 5.87
CA ALA A 201 22.30 3.14 5.05
C ALA A 201 22.11 1.77 5.70
N LYS A 202 22.23 1.67 7.03
CA LYS A 202 22.10 0.42 7.78
C LYS A 202 20.63 0.01 7.89
N ALA A 203 19.75 0.94 8.20
CA ALA A 203 18.31 0.70 8.28
C ALA A 203 17.73 0.34 6.90
N LEU A 204 18.19 0.99 5.83
CA LEU A 204 17.80 0.63 4.46
C LEU A 204 18.32 -0.77 4.07
N GLU A 205 19.55 -1.12 4.43
CA GLU A 205 20.08 -2.47 4.23
C GLU A 205 19.25 -3.53 4.97
N GLN A 206 18.82 -3.24 6.20
CA GLN A 206 17.95 -4.13 6.96
C GLN A 206 16.57 -4.30 6.29
N ALA A 207 15.92 -3.19 5.90
CA ALA A 207 14.64 -3.26 5.19
C ALA A 207 14.76 -4.07 3.88
N ARG A 208 15.86 -3.88 3.14
CA ARG A 208 16.18 -4.69 1.95
C ARG A 208 16.31 -6.17 2.29
N ALA A 209 17.01 -6.51 3.36
CA ALA A 209 17.22 -7.91 3.76
C ALA A 209 15.91 -8.60 4.17
N GLU A 210 15.03 -7.91 4.89
CA GLU A 210 13.71 -8.43 5.27
C GLU A 210 12.79 -8.57 4.05
N ALA A 211 12.74 -7.58 3.16
CA ALA A 211 12.00 -7.70 1.90
C ALA A 211 12.47 -8.91 1.05
N MET A 212 13.78 -9.14 0.96
CA MET A 212 14.35 -10.30 0.26
C MET A 212 14.08 -11.63 0.99
N LYS A 213 13.87 -11.62 2.31
CA LYS A 213 13.45 -12.78 3.08
C LYS A 213 11.97 -13.11 2.79
N LEU A 214 11.12 -12.09 2.76
CA LEU A 214 9.72 -12.24 2.37
C LEU A 214 9.60 -12.76 0.93
N GLU A 215 10.43 -12.26 -0.01
CA GLU A 215 10.47 -12.82 -1.38
C GLU A 215 10.87 -14.31 -1.40
N LYS A 216 11.84 -14.75 -0.58
CA LYS A 216 12.19 -16.18 -0.51
C LYS A 216 11.01 -17.03 -0.04
N SER A 217 10.22 -16.49 0.89
CA SER A 217 8.97 -17.11 1.34
C SER A 217 7.94 -17.14 0.20
N ALA A 218 7.79 -16.03 -0.54
CA ALA A 218 6.92 -15.92 -1.71
C ALA A 218 7.20 -16.96 -2.80
N TYR A 219 8.48 -17.18 -3.13
CA TYR A 219 8.87 -18.23 -4.08
C TYR A 219 8.53 -19.64 -3.61
N LYS A 220 8.46 -19.86 -2.30
CA LYS A 220 8.12 -21.17 -1.72
C LYS A 220 6.60 -21.36 -1.62
N ASN A 221 5.87 -20.30 -1.28
CA ASN A 221 4.48 -20.40 -0.83
C ASN A 221 3.45 -19.90 -1.85
N SER A 222 3.84 -19.17 -2.91
CA SER A 222 2.92 -18.68 -3.94
C SER A 222 3.28 -19.15 -5.34
N LYS A 223 2.35 -19.87 -5.98
CA LYS A 223 2.46 -20.31 -7.38
C LYS A 223 2.44 -19.14 -8.36
N VAL A 224 1.73 -18.06 -8.01
CA VAL A 224 1.70 -16.82 -8.79
C VAL A 224 3.06 -16.15 -8.71
N TYR A 225 3.56 -15.92 -7.50
CA TYR A 225 4.85 -15.27 -7.30
C TYR A 225 6.01 -16.06 -7.93
N ALA A 226 5.99 -17.39 -7.85
CA ALA A 226 7.02 -18.25 -8.39
C ALA A 226 7.25 -18.12 -9.91
N GLN A 227 6.31 -17.54 -10.65
CA GLN A 227 6.42 -17.28 -12.10
C GLN A 227 7.16 -15.97 -12.42
N THR A 228 7.49 -15.16 -11.41
CA THR A 228 8.08 -13.84 -11.60
C THR A 228 9.61 -13.85 -11.54
N GLN A 229 10.23 -12.83 -12.13
CA GLN A 229 11.66 -12.56 -11.96
C GLN A 229 11.97 -12.09 -10.53
N PRO A 230 13.15 -12.40 -9.98
CA PRO A 230 13.49 -12.04 -8.59
C PRO A 230 13.59 -10.52 -8.40
N LEU A 231 13.53 -10.07 -7.16
CA LEU A 231 13.85 -8.69 -6.82
C LEU A 231 15.31 -8.38 -7.18
N GLU A 232 15.51 -7.17 -7.69
CA GLU A 232 16.82 -6.63 -8.04
C GLU A 232 17.04 -5.32 -7.30
N ARG A 233 18.27 -5.07 -6.85
CA ARG A 233 18.63 -3.76 -6.31
C ARG A 233 18.55 -2.72 -7.42
N SER A 234 17.86 -1.62 -7.15
CA SER A 234 17.81 -0.47 -8.03
C SER A 234 19.22 0.06 -8.26
N GLN A 235 19.61 0.21 -9.52
CA GLN A 235 20.91 0.80 -9.91
C GLN A 235 20.92 2.33 -9.77
N PHE A 236 19.80 2.95 -9.40
CA PHE A 236 19.70 4.40 -9.21
C PHE A 236 20.03 4.79 -7.76
N ALA A 237 21.26 4.53 -7.33
CA ALA A 237 21.73 4.93 -6.00
C ALA A 237 23.21 5.36 -6.00
N GLU A 238 23.68 6.02 -7.06
CA GLU A 238 24.87 6.88 -6.98
C GLU A 238 24.64 8.13 -7.85
N GLY A 239 24.21 9.23 -7.21
CA GLY A 239 24.34 10.60 -7.73
C GLY A 239 23.30 11.08 -8.74
N GLN A 240 22.33 11.86 -8.27
CA GLN A 240 21.99 13.17 -8.82
C GLN A 240 21.68 14.14 -7.67
#